data_AF-A0A2S7SXE7-F1
#
_entry.id   AF-A0A2S7SXE7-F1
#
_cell.length_a   1.000
_cell.length_b   1.000
_cell.length_c   1.000
_cell.angle_alpha   90.00
_cell.angle_beta   90.00
_cell.angle_gamma   90.00
#
_symmetry.space_group_name_H-M   'P 1'
#
loop_
_entity.id
_entity.type
_entity.pdbx_description
1 polymer ?
#
loop_
_entity_poly.entity_id
_entity_poly.type
_entity_poly.pdbx_seq_one_letter_code
_entity_poly.pdbx_strand_id
1 'polypeptide(L)'
;MQACRGPIIDDRISGKYRMLAIDNYEQAALEYEADNGAGTEIIAEGVCAVGYNDKYIIAKQHPVVQNKVDRSVTNYFIVTIQLSPGKDEPFLPAAPLSLKDFETQKHRLGIDDLAFTKVYYTID
;
A
#
# COMPACT_ATOMS: atom_id res chain seq x y z
N MET A 1 24.23 -6.49 23.98
CA MET A 1 24.32 -6.18 22.54
C MET A 1 22.90 -6.22 22.00
N GLN A 2 22.30 -5.06 21.74
CA GLN A 2 20.94 -4.99 21.18
C GLN A 2 21.09 -5.27 19.68
N ALA A 3 20.58 -6.41 19.22
CA ALA A 3 20.48 -6.65 17.79
C ALA A 3 19.42 -5.67 17.24
N CYS A 4 19.83 -4.73 16.39
CA CYS A 4 18.88 -3.99 15.57
C CYS A 4 18.21 -5.02 14.65
N ARG A 5 17.05 -5.53 15.06
CA ARG A 5 16.21 -6.31 14.16
C ARG A 5 15.73 -5.32 13.11
N GLY A 6 16.07 -5.58 11.84
CA GLY A 6 15.53 -4.82 10.73
C GLY A 6 14.00 -4.96 10.66
N PRO A 7 13.35 -4.23 9.74
CA PRO A 7 11.91 -4.32 9.56
C PRO A 7 11.46 -5.76 9.32
N ILE A 8 10.28 -6.12 9.82
CA ILE A 8 9.69 -7.44 9.58
C ILE A 8 9.09 -7.56 8.17
N ILE A 9 8.76 -6.44 7.54
CA ILE A 9 8.40 -6.33 6.13
C ILE A 9 9.25 -5.21 5.53
N ASP A 10 10.01 -5.55 4.50
CA ASP A 10 10.64 -4.61 3.57
C ASP A 10 10.56 -5.28 2.19
N ASP A 11 9.44 -5.05 1.51
CA ASP A 11 9.11 -5.73 0.27
C ASP A 11 8.88 -4.72 -0.85
N ARG A 12 9.77 -4.73 -1.83
CA ARG A 12 9.66 -3.83 -2.99
C ARG A 12 8.53 -4.29 -3.91
N ILE A 13 7.61 -3.37 -4.17
CA ILE A 13 6.44 -3.62 -5.01
C ILE A 13 6.77 -3.29 -6.47
N SER A 14 7.12 -2.03 -6.74
CA SER A 14 7.48 -1.57 -8.09
C SER A 14 8.27 -0.27 -8.01
N GLY A 15 9.41 -0.21 -8.69
CA GLY A 15 10.27 0.96 -8.67
C GLY A 15 10.65 1.37 -7.24
N LYS A 16 10.28 2.60 -6.86
CA LYS A 16 10.49 3.19 -5.52
C LYS A 16 9.35 2.87 -4.53
N TYR A 17 8.30 2.16 -4.94
CA TYR A 17 7.22 1.76 -4.03
C TYR A 17 7.59 0.46 -3.30
N ARG A 18 7.44 0.47 -1.98
CA ARG A 18 7.68 -0.69 -1.11
C ARG A 18 6.62 -0.79 -0.03
N MET A 19 6.41 -2.01 0.46
CA MET A 19 5.69 -2.28 1.69
C MET A 19 6.69 -2.32 2.83
N LEU A 20 6.40 -1.61 3.92
CA LEU A 20 7.25 -1.55 5.11
C LEU A 20 6.44 -1.83 6.37
N ALA A 21 7.00 -2.62 7.29
CA ALA A 21 6.49 -2.78 8.66
C ALA A 21 7.67 -3.03 9.60
N ILE A 22 7.75 -2.26 10.70
CA ILE A 22 8.91 -2.31 11.61
C ILE A 22 8.77 -3.43 12.63
N ASP A 23 7.72 -3.38 13.45
CA ASP A 23 7.59 -4.24 14.64
C ASP A 23 6.57 -5.37 14.43
N ASN A 24 5.48 -5.10 13.71
CA ASN A 24 4.38 -6.07 13.51
C ASN A 24 3.66 -5.89 12.17
N TYR A 25 2.96 -6.94 11.72
CA TYR A 25 2.33 -6.95 10.38
C TYR A 25 1.19 -5.94 10.23
N GLU A 26 0.59 -5.49 11.33
CA GLU A 26 -0.47 -4.49 11.33
C GLU A 26 0.07 -3.08 11.01
N GLN A 27 1.36 -2.83 11.21
CA GLN A 27 2.05 -1.61 10.80
C GLN A 27 2.39 -1.58 9.30
N ALA A 28 1.99 -2.59 8.52
CA ALA A 28 2.28 -2.62 7.09
C ALA A 28 1.69 -1.39 6.39
N ALA A 29 2.56 -0.56 5.82
CA ALA A 29 2.21 0.64 5.07
C ALA A 29 2.83 0.57 3.67
N LEU A 30 2.16 1.19 2.69
CA LEU A 30 2.73 1.38 1.35
C LEU A 30 3.52 2.69 1.37
N GLU A 31 4.83 2.61 1.14
CA GLU A 31 5.73 3.75 1.09
C GLU A 31 6.29 3.97 -0.31
N TYR A 32 6.70 5.21 -0.57
CA TYR A 32 7.56 5.60 -1.66
C TYR A 32 8.93 6.01 -1.12
N GLU A 33 9.97 5.33 -1.58
CA GLU A 33 11.36 5.56 -1.21
C GLU A 33 11.98 6.66 -2.07
N ALA A 34 12.31 7.80 -1.45
CA ALA A 34 13.08 8.86 -2.09
C ALA A 34 14.55 8.46 -2.27
N ASP A 35 15.29 9.14 -3.16
CA ASP A 35 16.69 8.77 -3.49
C ASP A 35 17.66 8.86 -2.31
N ASN A 36 17.30 9.61 -1.26
CA ASN A 36 18.06 9.69 -0.01
C ASN A 36 17.74 8.54 0.97
N GLY A 37 16.92 7.57 0.55
CA GLY A 37 16.47 6.43 1.35
C GLY A 37 15.33 6.74 2.33
N ALA A 38 14.81 7.98 2.35
CA ALA A 38 13.66 8.33 3.17
C ALA A 38 12.37 7.76 2.56
N GLY A 39 11.52 7.17 3.41
CA GLY A 39 10.18 6.71 3.01
C GLY A 39 9.13 7.80 3.21
N THR A 40 8.24 7.95 2.23
CA THR A 40 7.01 8.74 2.34
C THR A 40 5.83 7.78 2.30
N GLU A 41 4.98 7.80 3.32
CA GLU A 41 3.76 6.99 3.35
C GLU A 41 2.78 7.42 2.25
N ILE A 42 2.37 6.46 1.43
CA ILE A 42 1.37 6.62 0.36
C ILE A 42 0.02 6.12 0.83
N ILE A 43 0.03 4.99 1.53
CA ILE A 43 -1.11 4.44 2.26
C ILE A 43 -0.59 4.12 3.65
N ALA A 44 -1.23 4.71 4.66
CA ALA A 44 -0.87 4.50 6.05
C ALA A 44 -0.97 3.02 6.45
N GLU A 45 -0.45 2.72 7.64
CA GLU A 45 -0.50 1.41 8.30
C GLU A 45 -1.86 0.67 8.21
N GLY A 46 -1.81 -0.66 8.34
CA GLY A 46 -2.96 -1.55 8.22
C GLY A 46 -3.21 -2.09 6.81
N VAL A 47 -2.23 -1.99 5.89
CA VAL A 47 -2.33 -2.59 4.55
C VAL A 47 -2.16 -4.11 4.65
N CYS A 48 -3.22 -4.86 4.36
CA CYS A 48 -3.21 -6.31 4.48
C CYS A 48 -2.84 -7.03 3.18
N ALA A 49 -3.11 -6.41 2.03
CA ALA A 49 -2.82 -7.01 0.73
C ALA A 49 -2.57 -5.97 -0.35
N VAL A 50 -1.71 -6.33 -1.30
CA VAL A 50 -1.43 -5.52 -2.50
C VAL A 50 -1.41 -6.40 -3.76
N GLY A 51 -1.73 -5.77 -4.89
CA GLY A 51 -1.58 -6.29 -6.23
C GLY A 51 -1.05 -5.19 -7.13
N TYR A 52 -0.31 -5.53 -8.18
CA TYR A 52 0.29 -4.49 -9.02
C TYR A 52 0.62 -4.99 -10.43
N ASN A 53 0.69 -4.03 -11.36
CA ASN A 53 1.22 -4.20 -12.70
C ASN A 53 2.17 -3.03 -13.00
N ASP A 54 2.54 -2.83 -14.26
CA ASP A 54 3.49 -1.76 -14.64
C ASP A 54 2.97 -0.33 -14.43
N LYS A 55 1.65 -0.16 -14.24
CA LYS A 55 0.99 1.16 -14.19
C LYS A 55 0.31 1.46 -12.86
N TYR A 56 -0.17 0.43 -12.16
CA TYR A 56 -1.01 0.59 -10.97
C TYR A 56 -0.59 -0.36 -9.86
N ILE A 57 -0.75 0.11 -8.63
CA ILE A 57 -0.77 -0.69 -7.42
C ILE A 57 -2.19 -0.59 -6.86
N ILE A 58 -2.80 -1.73 -6.56
CA ILE A 58 -4.02 -1.82 -5.77
C ILE A 58 -3.67 -2.28 -4.37
N ALA A 59 -4.36 -1.72 -3.37
CA ALA A 59 -4.13 -2.07 -1.97
C ALA A 59 -5.45 -2.20 -1.22
N LYS A 60 -5.45 -3.12 -0.25
CA LYS A 60 -6.51 -3.33 0.73
C LYS A 60 -5.97 -2.97 2.11
N GLN A 61 -6.71 -2.17 2.86
CA GLN A 61 -6.31 -1.69 4.17
C GLN A 61 -7.44 -1.82 5.19
N HIS A 62 -7.09 -2.15 6.42
CA HIS A 62 -7.92 -1.96 7.60
C HIS A 62 -7.38 -0.75 8.38
N PRO A 63 -8.13 0.35 8.50
CA PRO A 63 -7.60 1.57 9.09
C PRO A 63 -7.22 1.37 10.55
N VAL A 64 -6.15 2.03 10.98
CA VAL A 64 -5.78 2.07 12.40
C VAL A 64 -6.56 3.17 13.09
N VAL A 65 -7.34 2.81 14.12
CA VAL A 65 -8.13 3.72 14.96
C VAL A 65 -7.69 3.53 16.40
N GLN A 66 -7.26 4.61 17.07
CA GLN A 66 -6.78 4.56 18.45
C GLN A 66 -5.68 3.50 18.67
N ASN A 67 -4.70 3.42 17.76
CA ASN A 67 -3.58 2.46 17.77
C ASN A 67 -4.01 0.99 17.68
N LYS A 68 -5.18 0.71 17.10
CA LYS A 68 -5.65 -0.65 16.83
C LYS A 68 -6.18 -0.73 15.41
N VAL A 69 -5.90 -1.82 14.71
CA VAL A 69 -6.48 -2.09 13.40
C VAL A 69 -7.99 -2.32 13.55
N ASP A 70 -8.79 -1.46 12.93
CA ASP A 70 -10.22 -1.65 12.79
C ASP A 70 -10.51 -2.58 11.61
N ARG A 71 -10.65 -3.87 11.93
CA ARG A 71 -10.94 -4.92 10.94
C ARG A 71 -12.37 -4.87 10.41
N SER A 72 -13.26 -4.07 11.02
CA SER A 72 -14.65 -3.92 10.54
C SER A 72 -14.76 -3.05 9.29
N VAL A 73 -13.75 -2.22 9.04
CA VAL A 73 -13.66 -1.35 7.87
C VAL A 73 -12.60 -1.90 6.93
N THR A 74 -12.93 -1.99 5.64
CA THR A 74 -11.97 -2.30 4.59
C THR A 74 -11.94 -1.16 3.59
N ASN A 75 -10.80 -0.49 3.51
CA ASN A 75 -10.50 0.53 2.53
C ASN A 75 -9.80 -0.08 1.33
N TYR A 76 -10.10 0.44 0.15
CA TYR A 76 -9.47 0.06 -1.09
C TYR A 76 -8.79 1.26 -1.73
N PHE A 77 -7.63 1.05 -2.34
CA PHE A 77 -6.86 2.10 -3.00
C PHE A 77 -6.40 1.64 -4.37
N ILE A 78 -6.30 2.60 -5.30
CA ILE A 78 -5.63 2.45 -6.58
C ILE A 78 -4.60 3.57 -6.68
N VAL A 79 -3.33 3.21 -6.74
CA VAL A 79 -2.18 4.12 -6.85
C VAL A 79 -1.62 4.00 -8.26
N THR A 80 -1.44 5.11 -8.95
CA THR A 80 -0.70 5.16 -10.21
C THR A 80 0.80 5.17 -9.95
N ILE A 81 1.54 4.31 -10.65
CA ILE A 81 3.01 4.23 -10.58
C ILE A 81 3.66 5.40 -11.36
N GLN A 82 2.90 6.13 -12.19
CA GLN A 82 3.44 7.23 -12.99
C GLN A 82 3.99 8.38 -12.14
N LEU A 83 5.30 8.56 -12.27
CA LEU A 83 6.03 9.76 -11.89
C LEU A 83 5.74 10.84 -12.93
N SER A 84 5.36 12.04 -12.50
CA SER A 84 5.40 13.19 -13.41
C SER A 84 6.86 13.35 -13.86
N PRO A 85 7.17 13.51 -15.16
CA PRO A 85 8.54 13.76 -15.61
C PRO A 85 9.11 14.97 -14.87
N GLY A 86 10.20 14.77 -14.11
CA GLY A 86 10.85 15.82 -13.34
C GLY A 86 10.27 16.10 -11.94
N LYS A 87 9.39 15.23 -11.42
CA LYS A 87 9.00 15.24 -10.00
C LYS A 87 9.25 13.87 -9.38
N ASP A 88 10.18 13.79 -8.43
CA ASP A 88 10.37 12.64 -7.54
C ASP A 88 9.31 12.59 -6.43
N GLU A 89 8.08 13.04 -6.71
CA GLU A 89 6.99 13.03 -5.75
C GLU A 89 5.93 12.00 -6.19
N PRO A 90 5.57 11.06 -5.31
CA PRO A 90 4.55 10.08 -5.59
C PRO A 90 3.17 10.77 -5.67
N PHE A 91 2.31 10.27 -6.55
CA PHE A 91 0.90 10.68 -6.51
C PHE A 91 0.24 10.05 -5.28
N LEU A 92 -0.23 10.88 -4.34
CA LEU A 92 -1.04 10.37 -3.23
C LEU A 92 -2.35 9.82 -3.80
N PRO A 93 -2.77 8.62 -3.41
CA PRO A 93 -4.05 8.08 -3.86
C PRO A 93 -5.18 9.02 -3.46
N ALA A 94 -6.26 9.00 -4.24
CA ALA A 94 -7.52 9.56 -3.79
C ALA A 94 -7.95 8.90 -2.47
N ALA A 95 -8.83 9.57 -1.72
CA ALA A 95 -9.41 9.07 -0.48
C ALA A 95 -9.82 7.58 -0.58
N PRO A 96 -9.79 6.83 0.55
CA PRO A 96 -10.12 5.41 0.55
C PRO A 96 -11.46 5.12 -0.14
N LEU A 97 -11.48 4.12 -1.00
CA LEU A 97 -12.66 3.70 -1.75
C LEU A 97 -13.40 2.59 -1.01
N SER A 98 -14.73 2.57 -1.16
CA SER A 98 -15.53 1.38 -0.86
C SER A 98 -15.23 0.27 -1.86
N LEU A 99 -15.57 -1.00 -1.55
CA LEU A 99 -15.40 -2.10 -2.51
C LEU A 99 -16.13 -1.82 -3.84
N LYS A 100 -17.36 -1.28 -3.77
CA LYS A 100 -18.15 -0.97 -4.97
C LYS A 100 -17.49 0.10 -5.83
N ASP A 101 -16.98 1.17 -5.20
CA ASP A 101 -16.30 2.24 -5.92
C ASP A 101 -14.97 1.75 -6.48
N PHE A 102 -14.24 0.93 -5.72
CA PHE A 102 -13.00 0.31 -6.17
C PHE A 102 -13.19 -0.55 -7.42
N GLU A 103 -14.16 -1.46 -7.43
CA GLU A 103 -14.46 -2.28 -8.61
C GLU A 103 -14.92 -1.42 -9.80
N THR A 104 -15.72 -0.38 -9.53
CA THR A 104 -16.13 0.59 -10.57
C THR A 104 -14.91 1.30 -11.17
N GLN A 105 -13.93 1.68 -10.35
CA GLN A 105 -12.71 2.34 -10.83
C GLN A 105 -11.78 1.35 -11.54
N LYS A 106 -11.65 0.10 -11.06
CA LYS A 106 -10.91 -0.95 -11.77
C LYS A 106 -11.44 -1.14 -13.18
N HIS A 107 -12.76 -1.22 -13.32
CA HIS A 107 -13.42 -1.35 -14.62
C HIS A 107 -13.14 -0.15 -15.54
N ARG A 108 -13.27 1.08 -15.01
CA ARG A 108 -12.97 2.31 -15.77
C ARG A 108 -11.53 2.39 -16.24
N LEU A 109 -10.59 1.88 -15.45
CA LEU A 109 -9.16 1.86 -15.74
C LEU A 109 -8.73 0.64 -16.56
N GLY A 110 -9.63 -0.31 -16.83
CA GLY A 110 -9.36 -1.54 -17.58
C GLY A 110 -8.39 -2.49 -16.85
N ILE A 111 -8.48 -2.54 -15.52
CA ILE A 111 -7.64 -3.38 -14.65
C ILE A 111 -8.47 -4.39 -13.84
N ASP A 112 -9.61 -4.82 -14.36
CA ASP A 112 -10.52 -5.78 -13.70
C ASP A 112 -9.79 -7.06 -13.24
N ASP A 113 -8.87 -7.57 -14.07
CA ASP A 113 -8.10 -8.78 -13.80
C ASP A 113 -6.93 -8.57 -12.82
N LEU A 114 -6.65 -7.32 -12.43
CA LEU A 114 -5.60 -7.04 -11.46
C LEU A 114 -6.03 -7.54 -10.07
N ALA A 115 -5.40 -8.63 -9.63
CA ALA A 115 -5.68 -9.29 -8.36
C ALA A 115 -4.67 -8.91 -7.28
N PHE A 116 -5.09 -9.05 -6.01
CA PHE A 116 -4.18 -8.97 -4.87
C PHE A 116 -3.30 -10.23 -4.85
N THR A 117 -2.01 -10.08 -5.10
CA THR A 117 -1.04 -11.20 -5.23
C THR A 117 -0.11 -11.33 -4.04
N LYS A 118 0.04 -10.27 -3.25
CA LYS A 118 0.84 -10.26 -2.02
C LYS A 118 -0.08 -9.98 -0.83
N VAL A 119 -0.02 -10.86 0.17
CA VAL A 119 -0.82 -10.77 1.41
C VAL A 119 0.16 -10.73 2.58
N TYR A 120 0.08 -9.69 3.41
CA TYR A 120 0.98 -9.45 4.53
C TYR A 120 0.42 -9.98 5.85
N TYR A 121 -0.90 -9.97 5.99
CA TYR A 121 -1.59 -10.69 7.06
C TYR A 121 -2.97 -11.11 6.57
N THR A 122 -3.43 -12.26 7.07
CA THR A 122 -4.73 -12.82 6.69
C THR A 122 -5.85 -12.17 7.47
N ILE A 123 -6.98 -12.05 6.78
CA ILE A 123 -8.26 -11.65 7.33
C ILE A 123 -8.93 -12.97 7.72
N ASP A 124 -9.06 -13.23 9.02
CA ASP A 124 -9.90 -14.32 9.53
C ASP A 124 -11.34 -13.82 9.71
#